data_AF-A0A7C8RJI7-F1
#
_entry.id   AF-A0A7C8RJI7-F1
#
_cell.length_a   1.000
_cell.length_b   1.000
_cell.length_c   1.000
_cell.angle_alpha   90.00
_cell.angle_beta   90.00
_cell.angle_gamma   90.00
#
_symmetry.space_group_name_H-M   'P 1'
#
loop_
_entity.id
_entity.type
_entity.pdbx_description
1 polymer ?
#
loop_
_entity_poly.entity_id
_entity_poly.type
_entity_poly.pdbx_seq_one_letter_code
_entity_poly.pdbx_strand_id
1 'polypeptide(L)'
;MPAPATAVSPPPSTQTFHLTLTKALEGNLPPFLPLEIQFAYDWNFAQNTGHATVLSIGSNNTVNQDMFPMGISKRLAFMARDKFDVTIDGPDGNKEEIFAYRVILNMDKETTDTKTAAVMLGEEGDVIIATENWGATEVLTPRL
;
A
#
# COMPACT_ATOMS: atom_id res chain seq x y z
N MET A 1 0.53 -0.71 -43.23
CA MET A 1 0.53 0.49 -42.36
C MET A 1 0.44 -0.01 -40.92
N PRO A 2 1.47 0.16 -40.07
CA PRO A 2 1.34 -0.13 -38.65
C PRO A 2 0.33 0.85 -38.02
N ALA A 3 -0.51 0.36 -37.11
CA ALA A 3 -1.45 1.21 -36.39
C ALA A 3 -0.69 2.26 -35.56
N PRO A 4 -1.18 3.51 -35.46
CA PRO A 4 -0.57 4.49 -34.56
C PRO A 4 -0.64 3.95 -33.14
N ALA A 5 0.52 3.93 -32.46
CA ALA A 5 0.57 3.60 -31.04
C ALA A 5 -0.33 4.58 -30.29
N THR A 6 -1.33 4.05 -29.58
CA THR A 6 -2.18 4.83 -28.69
C THR A 6 -1.29 5.49 -27.65
N ALA A 7 -1.24 6.83 -27.64
CA ALA A 7 -0.54 7.57 -26.63
C ALA A 7 -1.15 7.23 -25.26
N VAL A 8 -0.34 6.69 -24.36
CA VAL A 8 -0.72 6.45 -22.97
C VAL A 8 -0.87 7.81 -22.31
N SER A 9 -2.03 8.11 -21.76
CA SER A 9 -2.25 9.35 -21.00
C SER A 9 -1.28 9.40 -19.82
N PRO A 10 -0.67 10.56 -19.54
CA PRO A 10 0.21 10.67 -18.39
C PRO A 10 -0.58 10.44 -17.10
N PRO A 11 0.05 9.83 -16.09
CA PRO A 11 -0.59 9.59 -14.81
C PRO A 11 -0.91 10.92 -14.12
N PRO A 12 -1.99 10.99 -13.33
CA PRO A 12 -2.35 12.21 -12.63
C PRO A 12 -1.31 12.55 -11.56
N SER A 13 -1.07 13.83 -11.30
CA SER A 13 -0.18 14.25 -10.20
C SER A 13 -0.74 13.93 -8.82
N THR A 14 -2.07 13.84 -8.69
CA THR A 14 -2.73 13.48 -7.43
C THR A 14 -3.81 12.45 -7.68
N GLN A 15 -3.99 11.52 -6.74
CA GLN A 15 -5.09 10.55 -6.78
C GLN A 15 -5.38 10.02 -5.38
N THR A 16 -6.66 9.72 -5.14
CA THR A 16 -7.12 8.91 -4.01
C THR A 16 -7.71 7.61 -4.55
N PHE A 17 -7.37 6.49 -3.93
CA PHE A 17 -7.85 5.17 -4.36
C PHE A 17 -7.85 4.17 -3.20
N HIS A 18 -8.56 3.06 -3.42
CA HIS A 18 -8.61 1.93 -2.50
C HIS A 18 -7.88 0.73 -3.10
N LEU A 19 -7.31 -0.10 -2.23
CA LEU A 19 -6.79 -1.41 -2.57
C LEU A 19 -7.31 -2.43 -1.54
N THR A 20 -7.51 -3.65 -1.98
CA THR A 20 -7.92 -4.77 -1.13
C THR A 20 -6.73 -5.69 -0.90
N LEU A 21 -6.35 -5.87 0.36
CA LEU A 21 -5.34 -6.83 0.79
C LEU A 21 -6.04 -8.18 0.98
N THR A 22 -5.60 -9.21 0.26
CA THR A 22 -6.28 -10.52 0.18
C THR A 22 -5.36 -11.67 0.57
N LYS A 23 -4.05 -11.43 0.58
CA LYS A 23 -3.04 -12.48 0.68
C LYS A 23 -2.14 -12.25 1.88
N ALA A 24 -1.83 -13.30 2.64
CA ALA A 24 -0.70 -13.31 3.57
C ALA A 24 0.58 -13.73 2.83
N LEU A 25 1.64 -12.93 2.96
CA LEU A 25 2.99 -13.22 2.47
C LEU A 25 3.84 -13.93 3.52
N GLU A 26 3.60 -13.60 4.80
CA GLU A 26 4.28 -14.17 5.97
C GLU A 26 3.29 -14.23 7.13
N GLY A 27 3.46 -15.19 8.04
CA GLY A 27 2.55 -15.45 9.15
C GLY A 27 1.34 -16.30 8.76
N ASN A 28 0.46 -16.56 9.73
CA ASN A 28 -0.80 -17.24 9.49
C ASN A 28 -1.76 -16.31 8.74
N LEU A 29 -2.59 -16.86 7.85
CA LEU A 29 -3.62 -16.10 7.15
C LEU A 29 -4.60 -15.50 8.17
N PRO A 30 -4.68 -14.16 8.30
CA PRO A 30 -5.55 -13.57 9.31
C PRO A 30 -7.02 -13.74 8.96
N PRO A 31 -7.89 -13.96 9.95
CA PRO A 31 -9.32 -14.18 9.72
C PRO A 31 -10.07 -12.91 9.30
N PHE A 32 -9.46 -11.73 9.49
CA PHE A 32 -10.01 -10.43 9.09
C PHE A 32 -9.75 -10.06 7.62
N LEU A 33 -9.12 -10.94 6.83
CA LEU A 33 -9.01 -10.74 5.39
C LEU A 33 -10.33 -11.07 4.68
N PRO A 34 -10.70 -10.34 3.60
CA PRO A 34 -9.94 -9.25 2.97
C PRO A 34 -9.97 -7.95 3.76
N LEU A 35 -8.88 -7.16 3.66
CA LEU A 35 -8.74 -5.88 4.36
C LEU A 35 -8.62 -4.73 3.36
N GLU A 36 -9.51 -3.74 3.48
CA GLU A 36 -9.47 -2.52 2.65
C GLU A 36 -8.43 -1.53 3.18
N ILE A 37 -7.71 -0.88 2.28
CA ILE A 37 -6.77 0.21 2.60
C ILE A 37 -6.96 1.35 1.60
N GLN A 38 -7.00 2.58 2.09
CA GLN A 38 -7.14 3.77 1.26
C GLN A 38 -5.85 4.58 1.27
N PHE A 39 -5.45 5.03 0.08
CA PHE A 39 -4.28 5.88 -0.12
C PHE A 39 -4.66 7.18 -0.81
N ALA A 40 -3.92 8.24 -0.50
CA ALA A 40 -3.77 9.40 -1.36
C ALA A 40 -2.29 9.56 -1.76
N TYR A 41 -2.03 10.05 -2.97
CA TYR A 41 -0.69 10.51 -3.33
C TYR A 41 -0.69 11.87 -3.99
N ASP A 42 0.43 12.56 -3.85
CA ASP A 42 0.79 13.78 -4.54
C ASP A 42 2.23 13.64 -5.08
N TRP A 43 2.36 13.67 -6.40
CA TRP A 43 3.62 13.50 -7.11
C TRP A 43 3.86 14.61 -8.13
N ASN A 44 5.00 15.27 -7.99
CA ASN A 44 5.53 16.20 -8.97
C ASN A 44 6.45 15.47 -9.96
N PHE A 45 5.93 15.14 -11.14
CA PHE A 45 6.69 14.45 -12.18
C PHE A 45 7.88 15.25 -12.73
N ALA A 46 7.79 16.58 -12.76
CA ALA A 46 8.88 17.44 -13.26
C ALA A 46 10.08 17.46 -12.30
N GLN A 47 9.80 17.43 -11.00
CA GLN A 47 10.84 17.41 -9.95
C GLN A 47 11.19 15.99 -9.48
N ASN A 48 10.45 14.99 -9.94
CA ASN A 48 10.58 13.59 -9.51
C ASN A 48 10.56 13.43 -7.98
N THR A 49 9.63 14.13 -7.33
CA THR A 49 9.45 14.15 -5.87
C THR A 49 7.97 14.15 -5.52
N GLY A 50 7.63 13.75 -4.30
CA GLY A 50 6.24 13.68 -3.84
C GLY A 50 6.12 12.93 -2.52
N HIS A 51 4.89 12.59 -2.17
CA HIS A 51 4.55 11.80 -0.99
C HIS A 51 3.25 11.02 -1.22
N ALA A 52 2.97 10.09 -0.32
CA ALA A 52 1.68 9.45 -0.21
C ALA A 52 1.22 9.46 1.24
N THR A 53 -0.06 9.19 1.46
CA THR A 53 -0.67 9.11 2.78
C THR A 53 -1.57 7.89 2.83
N VAL A 54 -1.45 7.10 3.89
CA VAL A 54 -2.45 6.08 4.24
C VAL A 54 -3.61 6.79 4.92
N LEU A 55 -4.77 6.84 4.28
CA LEU A 55 -5.95 7.51 4.82
C LEU A 55 -6.69 6.61 5.80
N SER A 56 -6.84 5.33 5.45
CA SER A 56 -7.56 4.34 6.26
C SER A 56 -7.02 2.93 6.06
N ILE A 57 -7.17 2.08 7.07
CA ILE A 57 -6.92 0.64 7.01
C ILE A 57 -8.05 -0.06 7.77
N GLY A 58 -8.70 -1.04 7.15
CA GLY A 58 -9.84 -1.75 7.73
C GLY A 58 -10.98 -0.79 8.06
N SER A 59 -11.47 -0.86 9.29
CA SER A 59 -12.51 0.04 9.79
C SER A 59 -11.96 1.34 10.39
N ASN A 60 -10.64 1.50 10.49
CA ASN A 60 -10.00 2.72 10.97
C ASN A 60 -9.89 3.77 9.85
N ASN A 61 -10.77 4.77 9.89
CA ASN A 61 -10.82 5.89 8.94
C ASN A 61 -10.00 7.12 9.38
N THR A 62 -9.13 6.99 10.38
CA THR A 62 -8.42 8.13 10.99
C THR A 62 -6.90 8.04 10.93
N VAL A 63 -6.36 7.03 10.25
CA VAL A 63 -4.91 6.74 10.19
C VAL A 63 -4.09 7.96 9.77
N ASN A 64 -4.38 8.56 8.61
CA ASN A 64 -3.67 9.72 8.06
C ASN A 64 -2.13 9.65 8.20
N GLN A 65 -1.54 8.50 7.88
CA GLN A 65 -0.12 8.26 8.05
C GLN A 65 0.66 8.66 6.80
N ASP A 66 1.64 9.54 6.96
CA ASP A 66 2.52 9.95 5.88
C ASP A 66 3.45 8.82 5.42
N MET A 67 3.66 8.77 4.11
CA MET A 67 4.54 7.84 3.41
C MET A 67 5.51 8.60 2.51
N PHE A 68 6.77 8.18 2.57
CA PHE A 68 7.86 8.86 1.86
C PHE A 68 8.35 8.04 0.66
N PRO A 69 8.80 8.70 -0.43
CA PRO A 69 9.32 8.00 -1.59
C PRO A 69 10.55 7.16 -1.25
N MET A 70 10.61 5.95 -1.81
CA MET A 70 11.73 5.02 -1.62
C MET A 70 12.85 5.19 -2.66
N GLY A 71 12.62 5.96 -3.73
CA GLY A 71 13.63 6.20 -4.78
C GLY A 71 13.85 5.02 -5.74
N ILE A 72 12.85 4.17 -5.95
CA ILE A 72 12.94 3.02 -6.86
C ILE A 72 12.76 3.47 -8.31
N SER A 73 13.68 3.09 -9.20
CA SER A 73 13.61 3.42 -10.63
C SER A 73 12.34 2.84 -11.27
N LYS A 74 11.69 3.62 -12.15
CA LYS A 74 10.46 3.28 -12.88
C LYS A 74 9.21 2.98 -12.03
N ARG A 75 9.26 3.20 -10.72
CA ARG A 75 8.12 3.00 -9.82
C ARG A 75 7.87 4.23 -8.97
N LEU A 76 6.61 4.50 -8.68
CA LEU A 76 6.24 5.35 -7.56
C LEU A 76 6.09 4.42 -6.35
N ALA A 77 7.14 4.36 -5.54
CA ALA A 77 7.21 3.49 -4.37
C ALA A 77 7.28 4.36 -3.11
N PHE A 78 6.38 4.11 -2.16
CA PHE A 78 6.26 4.85 -0.91
C PHE A 78 6.26 3.91 0.27
N MET A 79 6.79 4.38 1.41
CA MET A 79 6.81 3.63 2.66
C MET A 79 6.43 4.51 3.84
N ALA A 80 5.51 4.04 4.68
CA ALA A 80 5.29 4.59 6.02
C ALA A 80 6.48 4.23 6.91
N ARG A 81 7.10 5.23 7.55
CA ARG A 81 8.30 5.04 8.37
C ARG A 81 8.00 4.69 9.82
N ASP A 82 6.91 5.23 10.33
CA ASP A 82 6.51 5.09 11.72
C ASP A 82 5.46 3.99 11.86
N LYS A 83 5.45 3.35 13.04
CA LYS A 83 4.36 2.46 13.41
C LYS A 83 3.16 3.28 13.87
N PHE A 84 1.96 2.78 13.61
CA PHE A 84 0.72 3.43 14.02
C PHE A 84 -0.38 2.41 14.33
N ASP A 85 -1.35 2.84 15.14
CA ASP A 85 -2.47 2.02 15.58
C ASP A 85 -3.49 1.83 14.44
N VAL A 86 -3.97 0.60 14.32
CA VAL A 86 -5.01 0.21 13.37
C VAL A 86 -6.09 -0.55 14.12
N THR A 87 -7.34 -0.17 13.85
CA THR A 87 -8.51 -0.92 14.29
C THR A 87 -9.05 -1.70 13.11
N ILE A 88 -9.18 -3.02 13.28
CA ILE A 88 -9.74 -3.93 12.29
C ILE A 88 -10.98 -4.60 12.85
N ASP A 89 -11.90 -4.98 11.96
CA ASP A 89 -13.06 -5.78 12.34
C ASP A 89 -12.68 -7.27 12.27
N GLY A 90 -12.63 -7.93 13.42
CA GLY A 90 -12.38 -9.35 13.53
C GLY A 90 -13.56 -10.19 13.00
N PRO A 91 -13.35 -11.50 12.78
CA PRO A 91 -14.35 -12.39 12.19
C PRO A 91 -15.66 -12.49 13.01
N ASP A 92 -15.58 -12.29 14.33
CA ASP A 92 -16.73 -12.33 15.24
C ASP A 92 -17.44 -10.96 15.38
N GLY A 93 -17.02 -9.96 14.59
CA GLY A 93 -17.53 -8.59 14.65
C GLY A 93 -16.97 -7.75 15.80
N ASN A 94 -16.03 -8.30 16.57
CA ASN A 94 -15.26 -7.55 17.56
C ASN A 94 -14.21 -6.69 16.88
N LYS A 95 -13.93 -5.51 17.44
CA LYS A 95 -12.83 -4.67 16.99
C LYS A 95 -11.54 -5.12 17.64
N GLU A 96 -10.50 -5.30 16.84
CA GLU A 96 -9.15 -5.61 17.31
C GLU A 96 -8.26 -4.39 17.05
N GLU A 97 -7.51 -3.98 18.08
CA GLU A 97 -6.48 -2.95 17.98
C GLU A 97 -5.14 -3.65 17.76
N ILE A 98 -4.49 -3.35 16.64
CA ILE A 98 -3.20 -3.90 16.24
C ILE A 98 -2.29 -2.78 15.73
N PHE A 99 -1.00 -3.06 15.57
CA PHE A 99 -0.08 -2.09 14.98
C PHE A 99 0.17 -2.38 13.51
N ALA A 100 0.28 -1.32 12.71
CA ALA A 100 0.92 -1.36 11.40
C ALA A 100 2.35 -0.87 11.54
N TYR A 101 3.32 -1.70 11.19
CA TYR A 101 4.76 -1.38 11.32
C TYR A 101 5.38 -0.85 10.04
N ARG A 102 4.93 -1.36 8.89
CA ARG A 102 5.40 -0.96 7.57
C ARG A 102 4.25 -1.08 6.59
N VAL A 103 3.91 0.04 5.97
CA VAL A 103 3.02 0.07 4.81
C VAL A 103 3.87 0.42 3.60
N ILE A 104 3.77 -0.38 2.54
CA ILE A 104 4.37 -0.08 1.24
C ILE A 104 3.26 0.06 0.21
N LEU A 105 3.40 1.10 -0.62
CA LEU A 105 2.61 1.31 -1.83
C LEU A 105 3.56 1.33 -3.01
N ASN A 106 3.31 0.50 -4.02
CA ASN A 106 4.00 0.50 -5.29
C ASN A 106 3.01 0.78 -6.41
N MET A 107 3.37 1.70 -7.30
CA MET A 107 2.62 1.98 -8.52
C MET A 107 3.55 2.04 -9.72
N ASP A 108 3.03 1.61 -10.87
CA ASP A 108 3.70 1.86 -12.14
C ASP A 108 3.81 3.37 -12.38
N LYS A 109 5.03 3.86 -12.67
CA LYS A 109 5.27 5.29 -12.81
C LYS A 109 4.77 5.88 -14.13
N GLU A 110 4.55 5.04 -15.15
CA GLU A 110 4.16 5.49 -16.49
C GLU A 110 2.65 5.55 -16.67
N THR A 111 1.92 4.67 -15.99
CA THR A 111 0.46 4.50 -16.16
C THR A 111 -0.30 4.71 -14.86
N THR A 112 0.32 4.38 -13.71
CA THR A 112 -0.34 4.17 -12.42
C THR A 112 -1.47 3.14 -12.43
N ASP A 113 -1.68 2.40 -13.51
CA ASP A 113 -2.78 1.42 -13.63
C ASP A 113 -2.53 0.21 -12.73
N THR A 114 -1.27 -0.20 -12.64
CA THR A 114 -0.87 -1.25 -11.70
C THR A 114 -0.50 -0.63 -10.38
N LYS A 115 -1.24 -1.00 -9.34
CA LYS A 115 -1.00 -0.63 -7.95
C LYS A 115 -0.93 -1.89 -7.10
N THR A 116 0.04 -1.94 -6.20
CA THR A 116 0.20 -3.01 -5.23
C THR A 116 0.50 -2.41 -3.87
N ALA A 117 0.00 -3.05 -2.82
CA ALA A 117 0.29 -2.64 -1.45
C ALA A 117 0.59 -3.85 -0.59
N ALA A 118 1.45 -3.65 0.41
CA ALA A 118 1.72 -4.63 1.42
C ALA A 118 1.88 -3.95 2.79
N VAL A 119 1.39 -4.63 3.82
CA VAL A 119 1.33 -4.11 5.19
C VAL A 119 1.85 -5.18 6.14
N MET A 120 2.78 -4.80 7.00
CA MET A 120 3.18 -5.58 8.16
C MET A 120 2.30 -5.19 9.34
N LEU A 121 1.51 -6.13 9.82
CA LEU A 121 0.49 -5.99 10.86
C LEU A 121 0.75 -6.93 12.03
N GLY A 122 0.17 -6.60 13.19
CA GLY A 122 0.09 -7.45 14.36
C GLY A 122 0.53 -6.74 15.64
N GLU A 123 0.49 -7.43 16.78
CA GLU A 123 1.00 -6.87 18.04
C GLU A 123 2.53 -6.70 18.02
N GLU A 124 3.22 -7.56 17.27
CA GLU A 124 4.69 -7.54 17.11
C GLU A 124 5.12 -7.45 15.63
N GLY A 125 4.18 -7.29 14.69
CA GLY A 125 4.47 -7.27 13.25
C GLY A 125 4.69 -8.67 12.66
N ASP A 126 3.95 -9.65 13.18
CA ASP A 126 4.07 -11.08 12.90
C ASP A 126 3.41 -11.52 11.59
N VAL A 127 2.57 -10.68 11.00
CA VAL A 127 1.90 -10.98 9.72
C VAL A 127 2.22 -9.93 8.68
N ILE A 128 2.52 -10.38 7.46
CA ILE A 128 2.59 -9.52 6.29
C ILE A 128 1.42 -9.85 5.37
N ILE A 129 0.55 -8.88 5.11
CA ILE A 129 -0.56 -9.01 4.16
C ILE A 129 -0.35 -8.10 2.93
N ALA A 130 -0.88 -8.49 1.78
CA ALA A 130 -0.66 -7.77 0.53
C ALA A 130 -1.85 -7.89 -0.43
N THR A 131 -1.86 -7.04 -1.46
CA THR A 131 -2.74 -7.18 -2.62
C THR A 131 -2.45 -8.47 -3.39
N GLU A 132 -3.46 -9.04 -4.05
CA GLU A 132 -3.33 -10.33 -4.77
C GLU A 132 -2.21 -10.32 -5.82
N ASN A 133 -2.05 -9.19 -6.51
CA ASN A 133 -1.05 -8.97 -7.55
C ASN A 133 0.36 -8.62 -7.02
N TRP A 134 0.62 -8.74 -5.70
CA TRP A 134 1.93 -8.49 -5.13
C TRP A 134 2.97 -9.54 -5.55
N GLY A 135 4.09 -9.07 -6.13
CA GLY A 135 5.19 -9.92 -6.58
C GLY A 135 6.11 -10.38 -5.45
N ALA A 136 6.52 -11.64 -5.45
CA ALA A 136 7.35 -12.26 -4.40
C ALA A 136 8.76 -11.64 -4.23
N THR A 137 9.24 -10.85 -5.20
CA THR A 137 10.56 -10.19 -5.17
C THR A 137 10.54 -8.78 -4.58
N GLU A 138 9.38 -8.27 -4.17
CA GLU A 138 9.23 -6.95 -3.56
C GLU A 138 9.32 -7.11 -2.04
N VAL A 139 10.56 -7.20 -1.57
CA VAL A 139 10.90 -7.74 -0.24
C VAL A 139 10.52 -6.76 0.87
N LEU A 140 9.46 -7.06 1.62
CA LEU A 140 9.29 -6.64 3.01
C LEU A 140 10.15 -7.56 3.88
N THR A 141 11.48 -7.42 3.86
CA THR A 141 12.32 -8.24 4.75
C THR A 141 12.13 -7.70 6.17
N PRO A 142 11.65 -8.51 7.13
CA PRO A 142 11.90 -8.21 8.53
C PRO A 142 13.41 -8.20 8.68
N ARG A 143 13.98 -7.04 9.02
CA ARG A 143 15.37 -7.05 9.50
C ARG A 143 15.29 -7.54 10.93
N LEU A 144 15.81 -8.76 11.14
CA LEU A 144 16.30 -9.24 12.43
C LEU A 144 17.21 -8.21 13.09
#